data_AF-A0A432ZUA0-F1
#
_entry.id   AF-A0A432ZUA0-F1
#
_cell.length_a   1.000
_cell.length_b   1.000
_cell.length_c   1.000
_cell.angle_alpha   90.00
_cell.angle_beta   90.00
_cell.angle_gamma   90.00
#
_symmetry.space_group_name_H-M   'P 1'
#
loop_
_entity.id
_entity.type
_entity.pdbx_description
1 polymer ?
#
loop_
_entity_poly.entity_id
_entity_poly.type
_entity_poly.pdbx_seq_one_letter_code
_entity_poly.pdbx_strand_id
1 'polypeptide(L)'
;MTALRYLMTAVLLTALTACSSIPLTTMVKLMNLNPLTTNPKKLLVAVTGDEDIEITSGDVVLDFSFRTDDPNVSFNHHFPVVTYPNYTVPSELQDEIDSGERITIMHLSDTDAATMLADQQTIKRYREKHENGGAGSINVRLVSACKKSRETPENSELNVYLKTENDTEFFLFLEDIDLESLDEAAGCDAGR
;
A
#
# COMPACT_ATOMS: atom_id res chain seq x y z
N MET A 1 -17.04 25.48 37.16
CA MET A 1 -17.67 25.32 35.82
C MET A 1 -16.75 25.68 34.66
N THR A 2 -15.78 26.60 34.83
CA THR A 2 -14.77 26.93 33.80
C THR A 2 -13.75 25.80 33.58
N ALA A 3 -13.27 25.14 34.65
CA ALA A 3 -12.33 24.02 34.55
C ALA A 3 -12.86 22.82 33.75
N LEU A 4 -14.15 22.50 33.87
CA LEU A 4 -14.80 21.40 33.13
C LEU A 4 -14.93 21.72 31.63
N ARG A 5 -15.09 23.00 31.29
CA ARG A 5 -15.11 23.47 29.89
C ARG A 5 -13.73 23.39 29.24
N TYR A 6 -12.67 23.73 29.97
CA TYR A 6 -11.29 23.60 29.49
C TYR A 6 -10.87 22.14 29.31
N LEU A 7 -11.29 21.25 30.22
CA LEU A 7 -11.03 19.81 30.11
C LEU A 7 -11.70 19.21 28.86
N MET A 8 -12.91 19.65 28.53
CA MET A 8 -13.67 19.13 27.38
C MET A 8 -13.11 19.60 26.03
N THR A 9 -12.56 20.82 25.95
CA THR A 9 -11.83 21.31 24.78
C THR A 9 -10.47 20.62 24.60
N ALA A 10 -9.80 20.22 25.69
CA ALA A 10 -8.50 19.54 25.60
C ALA A 10 -8.62 18.12 25.02
N VAL A 11 -9.69 17.38 25.36
CA VAL A 11 -9.94 16.02 24.86
C VAL A 11 -10.34 15.99 23.38
N LEU A 12 -10.95 17.07 22.87
CA LEU A 12 -11.36 17.15 21.47
C LEU A 12 -10.17 17.42 20.52
N LEU A 13 -9.10 18.06 21.00
CA LEU A 13 -7.89 18.31 20.18
C LEU A 13 -6.99 17.08 20.03
N THR A 14 -6.99 16.15 20.99
CA THR A 14 -6.15 14.94 20.94
C THR A 14 -6.70 13.83 20.05
N ALA A 15 -7.95 13.93 19.59
CA ALA A 15 -8.58 12.93 18.74
C ALA A 15 -8.24 13.06 17.25
N LEU A 16 -7.51 14.12 16.85
CA LEU A 16 -7.19 14.42 15.45
C LEU A 16 -5.85 13.86 14.97
N THR A 17 -5.03 13.26 15.84
CA THR A 17 -3.67 12.81 15.50
C THR A 17 -3.58 11.32 15.12
N ALA A 18 -4.70 10.58 15.12
CA ALA A 18 -4.68 9.12 14.95
C ALA A 18 -4.85 8.62 13.49
N CYS A 19 -4.84 9.51 12.49
CA CYS A 19 -5.12 9.14 11.09
C CYS A 19 -4.02 9.52 10.08
N SER A 20 -2.77 9.73 10.52
CA SER A 20 -1.72 10.31 9.66
C SER A 20 -0.60 9.34 9.24
N SER A 21 -0.90 8.09 8.92
CA SER A 21 0.11 7.17 8.32
C SER A 21 0.40 7.46 6.84
N ILE A 22 -0.23 8.50 6.26
CA ILE A 22 0.01 8.96 4.88
C ILE A 22 0.69 10.34 4.94
N PRO A 23 1.95 10.46 4.50
CA PRO A 23 2.65 11.74 4.43
C PRO A 23 1.94 12.76 3.52
N LEU A 24 2.09 14.06 3.81
CA LEU A 24 1.48 15.11 2.99
C LEU A 24 2.03 15.13 1.55
N THR A 25 3.31 14.80 1.39
CA THR A 25 3.98 14.66 0.08
C THR A 25 3.36 13.53 -0.75
N THR A 26 2.95 12.44 -0.11
CA THR A 26 2.24 11.31 -0.69
C THR A 26 0.88 11.73 -1.24
N MET A 27 0.12 12.55 -0.50
CA MET A 27 -1.18 13.04 -0.98
C MET A 27 -1.06 13.75 -2.34
N VAL A 28 -0.02 14.57 -2.53
CA VAL A 28 0.20 15.26 -3.81
C VAL A 28 0.55 14.28 -4.93
N LYS A 29 1.37 13.26 -4.67
CA LYS A 29 1.69 12.22 -5.66
C LYS A 29 0.45 11.41 -6.03
N LEU A 30 -0.37 11.03 -5.06
CA LEU A 30 -1.63 10.30 -5.29
C LEU A 30 -2.68 11.13 -6.05
N MET A 31 -2.76 12.43 -5.82
CA MET A 31 -3.66 13.31 -6.59
C MET A 31 -3.31 13.35 -8.09
N ASN A 32 -2.03 13.22 -8.42
CA ASN A 32 -1.56 13.22 -9.81
C ASN A 32 -1.53 11.80 -10.42
N LEU A 33 -1.60 10.77 -9.59
CA LEU A 33 -1.67 9.39 -10.03
C LEU A 33 -3.05 9.14 -10.65
N ASN A 34 -3.06 8.80 -11.94
CA ASN A 34 -4.27 8.36 -12.64
C ASN A 34 -4.23 6.84 -12.80
N PRO A 35 -4.98 6.08 -11.98
CA PRO A 35 -4.94 4.62 -11.98
C PRO A 35 -5.41 3.99 -13.30
N LEU A 36 -6.10 4.74 -14.17
CA LEU A 36 -6.55 4.25 -15.46
C LEU A 36 -5.48 4.34 -16.55
N THR A 37 -4.44 5.14 -16.36
CA THR A 37 -3.36 5.30 -17.33
C THR A 37 -2.05 4.68 -16.86
N THR A 38 -1.91 4.37 -15.57
CA THR A 38 -0.76 3.63 -15.03
C THR A 38 -0.69 2.22 -15.60
N ASN A 39 0.48 1.82 -16.09
CA ASN A 39 0.75 0.45 -16.53
C ASN A 39 0.90 -0.49 -15.32
N PRO A 40 -0.01 -1.47 -15.10
CA PRO A 40 0.04 -2.34 -13.92
C PRO A 40 1.33 -3.16 -13.82
N LYS A 41 1.97 -3.50 -14.95
CA LYS A 41 3.24 -4.24 -14.97
C LYS A 41 4.45 -3.41 -14.50
N LYS A 42 4.29 -2.10 -14.41
CA LYS A 42 5.33 -1.16 -13.99
C LYS A 42 5.07 -0.61 -12.59
N LEU A 43 3.99 -1.04 -11.94
CA LEU A 43 3.74 -0.72 -10.55
C LEU A 43 4.64 -1.60 -9.68
N LEU A 44 5.47 -0.95 -8.88
CA LEU A 44 6.33 -1.59 -7.90
C LEU A 44 5.91 -1.14 -6.51
N VAL A 45 5.99 -2.07 -5.58
CA VAL A 45 5.87 -1.81 -4.15
C VAL A 45 7.21 -2.13 -3.51
N ALA A 46 7.70 -1.28 -2.63
CA ALA A 46 8.80 -1.60 -1.74
C ALA A 46 8.30 -1.58 -0.31
N VAL A 47 8.70 -2.55 0.49
CA VAL A 47 8.45 -2.55 1.94
C VAL A 47 9.79 -2.51 2.64
N THR A 48 9.97 -1.57 3.56
CA THR A 48 11.15 -1.48 4.43
C THR A 48 10.76 -1.80 5.86
N GLY A 49 11.70 -2.40 6.60
CA GLY A 49 11.54 -2.78 7.99
C GLY A 49 12.79 -3.47 8.51
N ASP A 50 12.79 -3.74 9.81
CA ASP A 50 13.87 -4.44 10.50
C ASP A 50 14.25 -5.78 9.85
N GLU A 51 15.53 -6.13 9.90
CA GLU A 51 16.06 -7.34 9.28
C GLU A 51 15.51 -8.65 9.85
N ASP A 52 15.00 -8.64 11.08
CA ASP A 52 14.31 -9.76 11.72
C ASP A 52 12.82 -9.84 11.32
N ILE A 53 12.33 -8.93 10.48
CA ILE A 53 11.02 -9.01 9.85
C ILE A 53 11.17 -9.57 8.43
N GLU A 54 10.29 -10.52 8.09
CA GLU A 54 10.17 -11.15 6.78
C GLU A 54 8.91 -10.66 6.08
N ILE A 55 9.10 -10.13 4.88
CA ILE A 55 8.04 -9.77 3.95
C ILE A 55 8.15 -10.70 2.75
N THR A 56 7.04 -11.38 2.43
CA THR A 56 6.94 -12.43 1.42
C THR A 56 5.82 -12.15 0.43
N SER A 57 5.69 -12.99 -0.60
CA SER A 57 4.63 -12.82 -1.60
C SER A 57 3.26 -12.99 -0.96
N GLY A 58 2.37 -12.03 -1.19
CA GLY A 58 1.02 -12.01 -0.64
C GLY A 58 0.83 -11.20 0.65
N ASP A 59 1.93 -10.83 1.32
CA ASP A 59 1.90 -9.97 2.51
C ASP A 59 1.45 -8.53 2.19
N VAL A 60 1.57 -8.13 0.93
CA VAL A 60 1.00 -6.89 0.41
C VAL A 60 -0.09 -7.22 -0.62
N VAL A 61 -1.20 -6.51 -0.52
CA VAL A 61 -2.35 -6.64 -1.42
C VAL A 61 -2.66 -5.30 -2.07
N LEU A 62 -2.83 -5.31 -3.38
CA LEU A 62 -3.38 -4.19 -4.14
C LEU A 62 -4.88 -4.41 -4.37
N ASP A 63 -5.69 -3.52 -3.79
CA ASP A 63 -7.12 -3.51 -4.01
C ASP A 63 -7.45 -2.64 -5.24
N PHE A 64 -8.22 -3.18 -6.18
CA PHE A 64 -8.68 -2.45 -7.36
C PHE A 64 -10.17 -2.70 -7.58
N SER A 65 -10.98 -1.66 -7.48
CA SER A 65 -12.43 -1.79 -7.57
C SER A 65 -13.06 -0.72 -8.45
N PHE A 66 -14.21 -1.09 -9.01
CA PHE A 66 -15.07 -0.18 -9.74
C PHE A 66 -16.52 -0.53 -9.44
N ARG A 67 -17.30 0.46 -9.03
CA ARG A 67 -18.71 0.33 -8.69
C ARG A 67 -19.55 1.21 -9.60
N THR A 68 -20.55 0.61 -10.21
CA THR A 68 -21.54 1.26 -11.06
C THR A 68 -22.94 0.75 -10.71
N ASP A 69 -23.97 1.29 -11.39
CA ASP A 69 -25.33 0.75 -11.30
C ASP A 69 -25.50 -0.55 -12.12
N ASP A 70 -24.56 -0.86 -13.01
CA ASP A 70 -24.52 -2.11 -13.78
C ASP A 70 -23.59 -3.13 -13.08
N PRO A 71 -24.15 -4.17 -12.43
CA PRO A 71 -23.34 -5.16 -11.73
C PRO A 71 -22.42 -5.96 -12.65
N ASN A 72 -22.68 -6.00 -13.97
CA ASN A 72 -21.82 -6.72 -14.92
C ASN A 72 -20.51 -5.97 -15.21
N VAL A 73 -20.45 -4.69 -14.88
CA VAL A 73 -19.25 -3.84 -15.06
C VAL A 73 -18.61 -3.52 -13.71
N SER A 74 -19.30 -3.80 -12.61
CA SER A 74 -18.77 -3.63 -11.26
C SER A 74 -17.88 -4.79 -10.86
N PHE A 75 -16.75 -4.50 -10.21
CA PHE A 75 -15.82 -5.49 -9.72
C PHE A 75 -15.09 -5.01 -8.46
N ASN A 76 -14.55 -5.96 -7.71
CA ASN A 76 -13.70 -5.71 -6.56
C ASN A 76 -12.60 -6.78 -6.53
N HIS A 77 -11.40 -6.42 -6.99
CA HIS A 77 -10.24 -7.29 -7.03
C HIS A 77 -9.31 -7.02 -5.85
N HIS A 78 -8.75 -8.10 -5.34
CA HIS A 78 -7.68 -8.10 -4.35
C HIS A 78 -6.51 -8.86 -4.98
N PHE A 79 -5.47 -8.14 -5.39
CA PHE A 79 -4.31 -8.72 -6.06
C PHE A 79 -3.15 -8.82 -5.06
N PRO A 80 -2.83 -10.02 -4.54
CA PRO A 80 -1.62 -10.22 -3.76
C PRO A 80 -0.41 -9.94 -4.65
N VAL A 81 0.50 -9.07 -4.22
CA VAL A 81 1.74 -8.81 -4.97
C VAL A 81 2.80 -9.86 -4.64
N VAL A 82 3.67 -10.14 -5.60
CA VAL A 82 4.73 -11.15 -5.50
C VAL A 82 6.10 -10.49 -5.39
N THR A 83 7.04 -11.14 -4.72
CA THR A 83 8.39 -10.61 -4.53
C THR A 83 9.16 -10.54 -5.86
N TYR A 84 9.99 -9.50 -6.01
CA TYR A 84 10.85 -9.27 -7.17
C TYR A 84 12.33 -9.26 -6.77
N PRO A 85 12.91 -10.42 -6.40
CA PRO A 85 14.25 -10.48 -5.80
C PRO A 85 15.38 -10.01 -6.74
N ASN A 86 15.16 -10.02 -8.06
CA ASN A 86 16.15 -9.61 -9.05
C ASN A 86 16.05 -8.12 -9.44
N TYR A 87 15.18 -7.35 -8.79
CA TYR A 87 15.08 -5.92 -9.03
C TYR A 87 16.27 -5.19 -8.38
N THR A 88 17.01 -4.42 -9.17
CA THR A 88 18.08 -3.57 -8.64
C THR A 88 17.47 -2.41 -7.87
N VAL A 89 17.56 -2.46 -6.54
CA VAL A 89 17.13 -1.37 -5.65
C VAL A 89 17.93 -0.11 -6.01
N PRO A 90 17.27 1.00 -6.37
CA PRO A 90 17.96 2.18 -6.83
C PRO A 90 18.50 2.97 -5.60
N SER A 91 19.54 3.79 -5.80
CA SER A 91 20.27 4.40 -4.67
C SER A 91 19.41 5.33 -3.84
N GLU A 92 18.45 6.03 -4.44
CA GLU A 92 17.53 6.91 -3.71
C GLU A 92 16.72 6.18 -2.65
N LEU A 93 16.43 4.90 -2.87
CA LEU A 93 15.72 4.09 -1.89
C LEU A 93 16.69 3.43 -0.91
N GLN A 94 17.95 3.22 -1.29
CA GLN A 94 18.99 2.70 -0.38
C GLN A 94 19.39 3.74 0.68
N ASP A 95 19.42 5.02 0.30
CA ASP A 95 19.78 6.12 1.18
C ASP A 95 18.72 6.41 2.26
N GLU A 96 17.51 5.89 2.10
CA GLU A 96 16.38 6.01 3.04
C GLU A 96 16.30 4.83 4.04
N ILE A 97 17.20 3.84 3.95
CA ILE A 97 17.22 2.65 4.81
C ILE A 97 18.17 2.89 5.97
N ASP A 98 17.72 2.62 7.19
CA ASP A 98 18.58 2.65 8.37
C ASP A 98 19.43 1.37 8.51
N SER A 99 20.52 1.46 9.28
CA SER A 99 21.31 0.27 9.62
C SER A 99 20.46 -0.74 10.38
N GLY A 100 20.37 -1.97 9.87
CA GLY A 100 19.53 -3.04 10.46
C GLY A 100 18.19 -3.20 9.76
N GLU A 101 17.87 -2.38 8.76
CA GLU A 101 16.67 -2.55 7.95
C GLU A 101 16.94 -3.28 6.62
N ARG A 102 15.87 -3.82 6.03
CA ARG A 102 15.87 -4.50 4.74
C ARG A 102 14.74 -3.98 3.87
N ILE A 103 14.97 -4.00 2.55
CA ILE A 103 13.94 -3.73 1.56
C ILE A 103 13.50 -5.01 0.87
N THR A 104 12.18 -5.18 0.76
CA THR A 104 11.56 -6.17 -0.11
C THR A 104 10.83 -5.47 -1.25
N ILE A 105 11.28 -5.70 -2.48
CA ILE A 105 10.61 -5.20 -3.69
C ILE A 105 9.59 -6.23 -4.17
N MET A 106 8.41 -5.75 -4.56
CA MET A 106 7.27 -6.55 -4.97
C MET A 106 6.58 -5.94 -6.20
N HIS A 107 5.84 -6.78 -6.93
CA HIS A 107 5.08 -6.37 -8.11
C HIS A 107 3.84 -7.24 -8.31
N LEU A 108 2.90 -6.79 -9.15
CA LEU A 108 1.79 -7.66 -9.58
C LEU A 108 2.31 -8.83 -10.42
N SER A 109 1.73 -10.01 -10.22
CA SER A 109 1.97 -11.15 -11.11
C SER A 109 1.57 -10.78 -12.54
N ASP A 110 2.16 -11.44 -13.55
CA ASP A 110 1.83 -11.16 -14.96
C ASP A 110 0.34 -11.34 -15.26
N THR A 111 -0.30 -12.30 -14.59
CA THR A 111 -1.74 -12.60 -14.72
C THR A 111 -2.60 -11.50 -14.09
N ASP A 112 -2.24 -11.06 -12.87
CA ASP A 112 -2.99 -10.02 -12.16
C ASP A 112 -2.83 -8.65 -12.83
N ALA A 113 -1.61 -8.34 -13.29
CA ALA A 113 -1.35 -7.14 -14.07
C ALA A 113 -2.15 -7.12 -15.39
N ALA A 114 -2.32 -8.27 -16.05
CA ALA A 114 -3.13 -8.39 -17.26
C ALA A 114 -4.63 -8.21 -16.96
N THR A 115 -5.12 -8.79 -15.85
CA THR A 115 -6.51 -8.61 -15.38
C THR A 115 -6.79 -7.14 -15.10
N MET A 116 -5.95 -6.49 -14.30
CA MET A 116 -6.07 -5.06 -13.98
C MET A 116 -6.06 -4.19 -15.24
N LEU A 117 -5.21 -4.49 -16.22
CA LEU A 117 -5.18 -3.78 -17.49
C LEU A 117 -6.48 -3.93 -18.29
N ALA A 118 -7.05 -5.14 -18.34
CA ALA A 118 -8.33 -5.39 -19.00
C ALA A 118 -9.48 -4.61 -18.33
N ASP A 119 -9.47 -4.55 -17.00
CA ASP A 119 -10.46 -3.83 -16.22
C ASP A 119 -10.33 -2.31 -16.36
N GLN A 120 -9.10 -1.76 -16.43
CA GLN A 120 -8.85 -0.36 -16.78
C GLN A 120 -9.50 -0.01 -18.14
N GLN A 121 -9.42 -0.89 -19.14
CA GLN A 121 -10.07 -0.69 -20.44
C GLN A 121 -11.59 -0.76 -20.33
N THR A 122 -12.11 -1.66 -19.49
CA THR A 122 -13.55 -1.78 -19.22
C THR A 122 -14.09 -0.51 -18.57
N ILE A 123 -13.39 0.06 -17.58
CA ILE A 123 -13.75 1.34 -16.96
C ILE A 123 -13.76 2.46 -18.00
N LYS A 124 -12.71 2.58 -18.83
CA LYS A 124 -12.62 3.61 -19.88
C LYS A 124 -13.82 3.55 -20.82
N ARG A 125 -14.11 2.36 -21.36
CA ARG A 125 -15.27 2.12 -22.25
C ARG A 125 -16.60 2.42 -21.58
N TYR A 126 -16.73 2.14 -20.27
CA TYR A 126 -17.93 2.46 -19.52
C TYR A 126 -18.13 3.98 -19.39
N ARG A 127 -17.06 4.70 -19.01
CA ARG A 127 -17.09 6.16 -18.80
C ARG A 127 -17.33 6.96 -20.07
N GLU A 128 -16.94 6.45 -21.24
CA GLU A 128 -17.27 7.06 -22.53
C GLU A 128 -18.78 7.15 -22.80
N LYS A 129 -19.58 6.28 -22.19
CA LYS A 129 -21.02 6.13 -22.49
C LYS A 129 -21.95 6.55 -21.35
N HIS A 130 -21.41 6.81 -20.16
CA HIS A 130 -22.20 7.08 -18.96
C HIS A 130 -21.70 8.34 -18.25
N GLU A 131 -22.51 9.40 -18.27
CA GLU A 131 -22.18 10.70 -17.66
C GLU A 131 -21.93 10.59 -16.14
N ASN A 132 -22.57 9.63 -15.46
CA ASN A 132 -22.38 9.37 -14.03
C ASN A 132 -21.18 8.45 -13.69
N GLY A 133 -20.43 8.00 -14.71
CA GLY A 133 -19.02 7.58 -14.66
C GLY A 133 -18.53 6.45 -13.74
N GLY A 134 -19.34 5.98 -12.78
CA GLY A 134 -18.95 4.99 -11.77
C GLY A 134 -17.87 5.46 -10.80
N ALA A 135 -17.83 4.84 -9.62
CA ALA A 135 -16.82 5.10 -8.59
C ALA A 135 -15.72 4.04 -8.63
N GLY A 136 -14.47 4.45 -8.87
CA GLY A 136 -13.31 3.54 -8.85
C GLY A 136 -12.42 3.81 -7.64
N SER A 137 -11.71 2.78 -7.19
CA SER A 137 -10.72 2.88 -6.13
C SER A 137 -9.51 2.00 -6.44
N ILE A 138 -8.33 2.51 -6.08
CA ILE A 138 -7.10 1.73 -5.99
C ILE A 138 -6.52 1.96 -4.59
N ASN A 139 -6.05 0.90 -3.95
CA ASN A 139 -5.41 0.99 -2.65
C ASN A 139 -4.31 -0.09 -2.53
N VAL A 140 -3.32 0.16 -1.68
CA VAL A 140 -2.32 -0.84 -1.31
C VAL A 140 -2.40 -1.05 0.19
N ARG A 141 -2.39 -2.31 0.63
CA ARG A 141 -2.39 -2.68 2.03
C ARG A 141 -1.25 -3.63 2.30
N LEU A 142 -0.51 -3.35 3.37
CA LEU A 142 0.28 -4.36 4.06
C LEU A 142 -0.68 -5.12 4.97
N VAL A 143 -0.83 -6.43 4.74
CA VAL A 143 -1.84 -7.26 5.43
C VAL A 143 -1.23 -8.23 6.44
N SER A 144 0.03 -8.62 6.22
CA SER A 144 0.81 -9.47 7.11
C SER A 144 2.30 -9.15 6.96
N ALA A 145 3.06 -9.54 7.97
CA ALA A 145 4.51 -9.55 8.00
C ALA A 145 4.93 -10.51 9.13
N CYS A 146 6.04 -11.21 9.00
CA CYS A 146 6.39 -12.28 9.94
C CYS A 146 7.74 -12.03 10.61
N LYS A 147 7.84 -12.30 11.91
CA LYS A 147 9.14 -12.31 12.59
C LYS A 147 9.91 -13.56 12.13
N LYS A 148 11.15 -13.38 11.65
CA LYS A 148 12.05 -14.47 11.23
C LYS A 148 12.46 -15.35 12.38
N SER A 149 12.61 -14.75 13.56
CA SER A 149 13.11 -15.41 14.75
C SER A 149 12.24 -15.09 15.96
N ARG A 150 12.59 -15.67 17.11
CA ARG A 150 11.98 -15.31 18.40
C ARG A 150 12.54 -14.01 18.97
N GLU A 151 13.56 -13.45 18.34
CA GLU A 151 14.13 -12.17 18.74
C GLU A 151 13.14 -11.07 18.39
N THR A 152 13.05 -10.09 19.27
CA THR A 152 12.20 -8.93 19.04
C THR A 152 12.96 -8.00 18.11
N PRO A 153 12.38 -7.61 16.97
CA PRO A 153 13.03 -6.65 16.08
C PRO A 153 13.34 -5.36 16.84
N GLU A 154 14.43 -4.69 16.50
CA GLU A 154 14.79 -3.41 17.11
C GLU A 154 13.75 -2.34 16.75
N ASN A 155 13.20 -2.42 15.54
CA ASN A 155 12.05 -1.63 15.09
C ASN A 155 10.92 -2.52 14.56
N SER A 156 9.70 -2.37 15.09
CA SER A 156 8.51 -3.06 14.61
C SER A 156 7.71 -2.28 13.56
N GLU A 157 8.16 -1.09 13.18
CA GLU A 157 7.51 -0.25 12.19
C GLU A 157 7.92 -0.64 10.76
N LEU A 158 6.95 -0.58 9.85
CA LEU A 158 7.10 -0.95 8.45
C LEU A 158 6.66 0.23 7.56
N ASN A 159 7.48 0.55 6.57
CA ASN A 159 7.17 1.58 5.59
C ASN A 159 6.89 0.95 4.23
N VAL A 160 5.85 1.44 3.54
CA VAL A 160 5.46 0.99 2.21
C VAL A 160 5.68 2.12 1.23
N TYR A 161 6.45 1.87 0.18
CA TYR A 161 6.72 2.79 -0.90
C TYR A 161 6.11 2.28 -2.20
N LEU A 162 5.70 3.20 -3.06
CA LEU A 162 5.19 2.89 -4.40
C LEU A 162 6.06 3.54 -5.47
N LYS A 163 6.11 2.89 -6.63
CA LYS A 163 6.66 3.48 -7.85
C LYS A 163 5.79 3.10 -9.04
N THR A 164 5.42 4.09 -9.85
CA THR A 164 4.73 3.86 -11.13
C THR A 164 5.65 4.17 -12.31
N GLU A 165 5.21 3.85 -13.53
CA GLU A 165 5.95 4.20 -14.75
C GLU A 165 6.18 5.71 -14.92
N ASN A 166 5.27 6.53 -14.39
CA ASN A 166 5.35 7.99 -14.52
C ASN A 166 6.24 8.62 -13.43
N ASP A 167 6.62 7.86 -12.41
CA ASP A 167 7.46 8.32 -11.32
C ASP A 167 8.92 7.95 -11.58
N THR A 168 9.82 8.91 -11.40
CA THR A 168 11.26 8.67 -11.50
C THR A 168 11.77 7.85 -10.32
N GLU A 169 11.16 8.03 -9.15
CA GLU A 169 11.61 7.55 -7.84
C GLU A 169 10.48 6.85 -7.10
N PHE A 170 10.84 6.00 -6.14
CA PHE A 170 9.87 5.51 -5.16
C PHE A 170 9.34 6.67 -4.31
N PHE A 171 8.12 6.52 -3.80
CA PHE A 171 7.56 7.46 -2.85
C PHE A 171 6.90 6.73 -1.71
N LEU A 172 7.12 7.25 -0.50
CA LEU A 172 6.49 6.76 0.72
C LEU A 172 4.97 6.82 0.54
N PHE A 173 4.29 5.70 0.74
CA PHE A 173 2.85 5.54 0.59
C PHE A 173 2.17 5.32 1.94
N LEU A 174 2.73 4.43 2.75
CA LEU A 174 2.34 4.21 4.15
C LEU A 174 3.60 4.29 5.01
N GLU A 175 3.50 5.02 6.12
CA GLU A 175 4.58 5.24 7.08
C GLU A 175 4.19 4.67 8.45
N ASP A 176 5.17 4.20 9.21
CA ASP A 176 5.10 3.75 10.61
C ASP A 176 4.01 2.70 10.86
N ILE A 177 3.91 1.70 9.99
CA ILE A 177 2.95 0.61 10.15
C ILE A 177 3.48 -0.37 11.19
N ASP A 178 2.87 -0.37 12.37
CA ASP A 178 3.22 -1.29 13.46
C ASP A 178 2.92 -2.75 13.07
N LEU A 179 3.93 -3.62 13.17
CA LEU A 179 3.81 -5.06 12.98
C LEU A 179 2.69 -5.69 13.83
N GLU A 180 2.47 -5.22 15.06
CA GLU A 180 1.41 -5.73 15.95
C GLU A 180 0.01 -5.35 15.48
N SER A 181 -0.11 -4.35 14.60
CA SER A 181 -1.38 -3.95 13.99
C SER A 181 -1.79 -4.83 12.80
N LEU A 182 -0.88 -5.70 12.33
CA LEU A 182 -1.10 -6.60 11.21
C LEU A 182 -1.65 -7.94 11.68
N ASP A 183 -2.42 -8.62 10.80
CA ASP A 183 -2.95 -9.94 11.10
C ASP A 183 -1.82 -10.98 11.01
N GLU A 184 -1.12 -11.27 12.11
CA GLU A 184 -0.06 -12.30 12.19
C GLU A 184 -0.54 -13.69 11.70
N ALA A 185 -1.85 -13.94 11.72
CA ALA A 185 -2.45 -15.25 11.53
C ALA A 185 -2.60 -15.72 10.07
N ALA A 186 -2.39 -14.87 9.06
CA ALA A 186 -2.69 -15.23 7.66
C ALA A 186 -1.50 -15.77 6.85
N GLY A 187 -0.25 -15.53 7.28
CA GLY A 187 0.95 -15.86 6.49
C GLY A 187 2.14 -16.42 7.29
N CYS A 188 2.13 -16.33 8.61
CA CYS A 188 3.26 -16.74 9.44
C CYS A 188 3.15 -18.21 9.85
N ASP A 189 3.44 -19.12 8.90
CA ASP A 189 3.69 -20.52 9.24
C ASP A 189 5.01 -20.60 10.03
N ALA A 190 4.88 -20.69 11.35
CA ALA A 190 6.00 -20.90 12.26
C ALA A 190 6.70 -22.24 11.95
N GLY A 191 7.80 -22.17 11.20
CA GLY A 191 8.77 -23.24 11.05
C GLY A 191 8.64 -24.09 9.77
N ARG A 192 9.53 -23.81 8.83
CA ARG A 192 10.23 -24.86 8.07
C ARG A 192 11.73 -24.74 8.29
#